data_AF-A0A516KFT8-F1
#
_entry.id   AF-A0A516KFT8-F1
#
_cell.length_a   1.000
_cell.length_b   1.000
_cell.length_c   1.000
_cell.angle_alpha   90.00
_cell.angle_beta   90.00
_cell.angle_gamma   90.00
#
_symmetry.space_group_name_H-M   'P 1'
#
loop_
_entity.id
_entity.type
_entity.pdbx_description
1 polymer ?
#
loop_
_entity_poly.entity_id
_entity_poly.type
_entity_poly.pdbx_seq_one_letter_code
_entity_poly.pdbx_strand_id
1 'polypeptide(L)' 'MKGIKVKTHYFRVKKIGESKGVNDPDKIIEEVEWKSSSELEMVEHAYPEDIEFLVNIIRTEQKRKKR' A
#
# COMPACT_ATOMS: atom_id res chain seq x y z
N MET A 1 -19.60 -18.97 9.10
CA MET A 1 -18.16 -19.13 8.81
C MET A 1 -17.39 -18.52 9.98
N LYS A 2 -16.48 -19.27 10.62
CA LYS A 2 -15.59 -18.70 11.66
C LYS A 2 -14.57 -17.80 10.95
N GLY A 3 -14.53 -16.52 11.31
CA GLY A 3 -13.55 -15.58 10.74
C GLY A 3 -12.11 -15.99 11.07
N ILE A 4 -11.21 -15.86 10.10
CA ILE A 4 -9.77 -16.09 10.30
C ILE A 4 -9.20 -14.85 10.98
N LYS A 5 -8.45 -15.03 12.06
CA LYS A 5 -7.67 -13.93 12.67
C LYS A 5 -6.40 -13.73 11.87
N VAL A 6 -6.25 -12.56 11.28
CA VAL A 6 -5.07 -12.17 10.50
C VAL A 6 -4.35 -11.00 11.16
N LYS A 7 -3.06 -10.85 10.86
CA LYS A 7 -2.25 -9.70 11.29
C LYS A 7 -1.40 -9.23 10.12
N THR A 8 -1.68 -8.01 9.65
CA THR A 8 -0.95 -7.40 8.54
C THR A 8 0.23 -6.57 9.06
N HIS A 9 1.36 -6.58 8.34
CA HIS A 9 2.51 -5.71 8.63
C HIS A 9 2.88 -4.95 7.36
N TYR A 10 2.95 -3.62 7.46
CA TYR A 10 3.28 -2.75 6.34
C TYR A 10 4.70 -2.21 6.48
N PHE A 11 5.45 -2.22 5.38
CA PHE A 11 6.81 -1.70 5.33
C PHE A 11 6.90 -0.55 4.35
N ARG A 12 7.44 0.58 4.81
CA ARG A 12 7.73 1.71 3.93
C ARG A 12 9.08 1.48 3.24
N VAL A 13 9.05 1.46 1.92
CA VAL A 13 10.25 1.28 1.09
C VAL A 13 10.45 2.45 0.15
N LYS A 14 11.67 2.61 -0.35
CA LYS A 14 12.00 3.54 -1.43
C LYS A 14 12.26 2.70 -2.68
N LYS A 15 11.57 2.99 -3.78
CA LYS A 15 11.91 2.41 -5.09
C LYS A 15 13.33 2.88 -5.47
N ILE A 16 14.19 1.92 -5.79
CA ILE A 16 15.53 2.15 -6.32
C ILE A 16 15.63 1.51 -7.70
N GLY A 17 16.38 2.15 -8.60
CA GLY A 17 16.58 1.66 -9.96
C GLY A 17 15.39 1.82 -10.92
N GLU A 18 15.59 1.35 -12.13
CA GLU A 18 14.72 1.60 -13.29
C GLU A 18 13.72 0.47 -13.56
N SER A 19 13.68 -0.58 -12.73
CA SER A 19 12.74 -1.69 -12.91
C SER A 19 11.32 -1.15 -13.11
N LYS A 20 10.68 -1.60 -14.19
CA LYS A 20 9.31 -1.24 -14.55
C LYS A 20 8.26 -2.11 -13.85
N GLY A 21 8.67 -3.14 -13.09
CA GLY A 21 7.74 -4.09 -12.50
C GLY A 21 8.20 -4.69 -11.17
N VAL A 22 7.27 -5.44 -10.57
CA VAL A 22 7.50 -6.31 -9.41
C VAL A 22 7.81 -7.71 -9.95
N ASN A 23 8.84 -8.37 -9.43
CA ASN A 23 9.09 -9.77 -9.75
C ASN A 23 8.07 -10.62 -8.99
N ASP A 24 7.14 -11.23 -9.72
CA ASP A 24 5.98 -12.00 -9.20
C ASP A 24 6.14 -13.50 -9.54
N PRO A 25 7.01 -14.24 -8.84
CA PRO A 25 7.32 -15.63 -9.18
C PRO A 25 6.16 -16.59 -8.88
N ASP A 26 5.32 -16.28 -7.89
CA ASP A 26 4.15 -17.05 -7.50
C ASP A 26 2.88 -16.67 -8.27
N LYS A 27 2.92 -15.58 -9.06
CA LYS A 27 1.86 -15.14 -9.98
C LYS A 27 0.57 -14.77 -9.24
N ILE A 28 0.70 -14.24 -8.03
CA ILE A 28 -0.45 -13.85 -7.20
C ILE A 28 -0.83 -12.38 -7.42
N ILE A 29 0.02 -11.60 -8.09
CA ILE A 29 -0.24 -10.19 -8.34
C ILE A 29 -1.04 -10.06 -9.64
N GLU A 30 -2.29 -9.62 -9.52
CA GLU A 30 -3.13 -9.34 -10.69
C GLU A 30 -2.72 -8.03 -11.37
N GLU A 31 -2.53 -6.96 -10.60
CA GLU A 31 -2.19 -5.63 -11.10
C GLU A 31 -1.26 -4.87 -10.13
N VAL A 32 -0.38 -4.03 -10.68
CA VAL A 32 0.48 -3.11 -9.92
C VAL A 32 0.36 -1.70 -10.48
N GLU A 33 0.00 -0.76 -9.63
CA GLU A 33 -0.13 0.64 -10.02
C GLU A 33 0.39 1.59 -8.93
N TRP A 34 0.88 2.76 -9.34
CA TRP A 34 1.19 3.87 -8.45
C TRP A 34 -0.05 4.72 -8.23
N LYS A 35 -0.63 4.67 -7.02
CA LYS A 35 -1.77 5.49 -6.64
C LYS A 35 -1.35 6.67 -5.77
N SER A 36 -2.03 7.80 -5.95
CA SER A 36 -1.98 8.92 -5.01
C SER A 36 -2.69 8.59 -3.69
N SER A 37 -2.45 9.40 -2.66
CA SER A 37 -3.13 9.22 -1.37
C SER A 37 -4.64 9.35 -1.45
N SER A 38 -5.16 10.15 -2.41
CA SER A 38 -6.61 10.32 -2.59
C SER A 38 -7.23 9.14 -3.33
N GLU A 39 -6.53 8.58 -4.31
CA GLU A 39 -6.98 7.37 -5.00
C GLU A 39 -6.97 6.15 -4.08
N LEU A 40 -6.04 6.09 -3.11
CA LEU A 40 -5.99 5.01 -2.13
C LEU A 40 -7.29 4.86 -1.33
N GLU A 41 -8.00 5.96 -1.07
CA GLU A 41 -9.30 5.95 -0.37
C GLU A 41 -10.43 5.38 -1.23
N MET A 42 -10.24 5.27 -2.54
CA MET A 42 -11.25 4.79 -3.51
C MET A 42 -11.02 3.33 -3.94
N VAL A 43 -9.85 2.74 -3.65
CA VAL A 43 -9.52 1.35 -3.98
C VAL A 43 -10.31 0.41 -3.06
N GLU A 44 -10.77 -0.73 -3.56
CA GLU A 44 -11.33 -1.79 -2.72
C GLU A 44 -10.21 -2.50 -1.94
N HIS A 45 -10.21 -2.36 -0.62
CA HIS A 45 -9.21 -2.99 0.25
C HIS A 45 -9.74 -4.31 0.81
N ALA A 46 -8.89 -5.33 0.85
CA ALA A 46 -9.19 -6.58 1.55
C ALA A 46 -9.41 -6.37 3.06
N TYR A 47 -8.79 -5.33 3.62
CA TYR A 47 -8.90 -4.89 5.01
C TYR A 47 -9.22 -3.39 5.08
N PRO A 48 -10.50 -2.99 4.92
CA PRO A 48 -10.90 -1.58 4.91
C PRO A 48 -10.51 -0.81 6.18
N GLU A 49 -10.36 -1.49 7.31
CA GLU A 49 -9.92 -0.93 8.59
C GLU A 49 -8.50 -0.34 8.54
N ASP A 50 -7.65 -0.81 7.63
CA ASP A 50 -6.25 -0.37 7.53
C ASP A 50 -6.08 0.92 6.73
N ILE A 51 -7.11 1.38 6.00
CA ILE A 51 -7.05 2.54 5.08
C ILE A 51 -6.61 3.80 5.82
N GLU A 52 -7.23 4.08 6.98
CA GLU A 52 -6.93 5.30 7.75
C GLU A 52 -5.45 5.32 8.18
N PHE A 53 -4.92 4.18 8.60
CA PHE A 53 -3.52 4.04 8.98
C PHE A 53 -2.58 4.30 7.79
N LEU A 54 -2.86 3.70 6.62
CA LEU A 54 -2.04 3.86 5.42
C LEU A 54 -2.03 5.31 4.91
N VAL A 55 -3.20 5.94 4.84
CA VAL A 55 -3.34 7.34 4.41
C VAL A 55 -2.59 8.29 5.35
N ASN A 56 -2.69 8.07 6.66
CA ASN A 56 -1.99 8.89 7.66
C ASN A 56 -0.46 8.78 7.56
N ILE A 57 0.08 7.60 7.29
CA ILE A 57 1.51 7.41 7.05
C ILE A 57 1.95 8.21 5.82
N ILE A 58 1.24 8.10 4.70
CA ILE A 58 1.60 8.79 3.45
C ILE A 58 1.55 10.31 3.63
N ARG A 59 0.49 10.84 4.27
CA ARG A 59 0.34 12.29 4.52
C ARG A 59 1.41 12.84 5.45
N THR A 60 1.78 12.10 6.50
CA THR A 60 2.84 12.50 7.44
C THR A 60 4.18 12.68 6.72
N GLU A 61 4.47 11.82 5.76
CA GLU A 61 5.72 11.89 4.98
C GLU A 61 5.75 13.06 4.00
N GLN A 62 4.60 13.39 3.38
CA GLN A 62 4.52 14.59 2.54
C GLN A 62 4.81 15.87 3.34
N LYS A 63 4.38 15.93 4.60
CA LYS A 63 4.70 17.06 5.51
C LYS A 63 6.18 17.10 5.86
N ARG A 64 6.83 15.95 6.06
CA ARG A 64 8.27 15.86 6.36
C ARG A 64 9.14 16.31 5.19
N LYS A 65 8.77 15.98 3.95
CA LYS A 65 9.51 16.40 2.74
C LYS A 65 9.38 17.89 2.39
N LYS A 66 8.39 18.58 2.96
CA LYS A 66 8.16 20.03 2.76
C LYS A 66 8.90 20.91 3.78
N ARG A 67 9.56 20.31 4.77
CA ARG A 67 10.41 20.98 5.75
C ARG A 67 11.87 20.83 5.35
#